data_AF-A0A5C9AT83-F1
#
_entry.id   AF-A0A5C9AT83-F1
#
_cell.length_a   1.000
_cell.length_b   1.000
_cell.length_c   1.000
_cell.angle_alpha   90.00
_cell.angle_beta   90.00
_cell.angle_gamma   90.00
#
_symmetry.space_group_name_H-M   'P 1'
#
loop_
_entity.id
_entity.type
_entity.pdbx_description
1 polymer ?
#
loop_
_entity_poly.entity_id
_entity_poly.type
_entity_poly.pdbx_seq_one_letter_code
_entity_poly.pdbx_strand_id
1 'polypeptide(L)'
;MKFLPAANSTTAGSFDVEASQNGSTVAVQSGKATSTINVTPVGDTPPVANITTDEDTLTGAIVINRNADDGAEVTHFRISGITGGTLFKSNGITPINNGDFLLFAEVQSGVRFLPTANSNVAGHFDVESSQDGSTVAAQSGKATSTITVTDADQQRQLHHSR
;
A
#
# COMPACT_ATOMS: atom_id res chain seq x y z
N MET A 1 -30.61 -6.79 17.45
CA MET A 1 -29.29 -7.41 17.19
C MET A 1 -28.40 -6.35 16.54
N LYS A 2 -27.16 -6.16 17.00
CA LYS A 2 -26.16 -5.30 16.35
C LYS A 2 -24.96 -6.17 15.99
N PHE A 3 -24.62 -6.25 14.71
CA PHE A 3 -23.41 -6.92 14.25
C PHE A 3 -22.34 -5.86 14.01
N LEU A 4 -21.18 -6.03 14.64
CA LEU A 4 -19.96 -5.28 14.33
C LEU A 4 -18.91 -6.31 13.90
N PRO A 5 -18.49 -6.33 12.63
CA PRO A 5 -17.31 -7.09 12.24
C PRO A 5 -16.12 -6.70 13.11
N ALA A 6 -15.20 -7.65 13.35
CA ALA A 6 -13.89 -7.28 13.89
C ALA A 6 -13.20 -6.31 12.92
N ALA A 7 -12.34 -5.43 13.44
CA ALA A 7 -11.46 -4.64 12.59
C ALA A 7 -10.71 -5.58 11.63
N ASN A 8 -10.58 -5.15 10.37
CA ASN A 8 -9.88 -5.88 9.30
C ASN A 8 -10.50 -7.26 8.97
N SER A 9 -11.75 -7.51 9.37
CA SER A 9 -12.44 -8.76 9.05
C SER A 9 -12.78 -8.81 7.55
N THR A 10 -12.24 -9.80 6.85
CA THR A 10 -12.62 -10.13 5.47
C THR A 10 -13.72 -11.21 5.40
N THR A 11 -14.14 -11.74 6.55
CA THR A 11 -15.10 -12.84 6.64
C THR A 11 -16.53 -12.33 6.81
N ALA A 12 -17.47 -12.93 6.08
CA ALA A 12 -18.89 -12.65 6.23
C ALA A 12 -19.42 -13.14 7.58
N GLY A 13 -20.31 -12.34 8.18
CA GLY A 13 -21.05 -12.73 9.38
C GLY A 13 -22.32 -13.49 9.05
N SER A 14 -22.83 -14.25 10.01
CA SER A 14 -24.15 -14.89 9.90
C SER A 14 -24.82 -14.96 11.27
N PHE A 15 -26.15 -14.86 11.27
CA PHE A 15 -26.95 -15.22 12.43
C PHE A 15 -28.18 -16.00 11.97
N ASP A 16 -28.65 -16.85 12.87
CA ASP A 16 -29.79 -17.71 12.65
C ASP A 16 -30.97 -17.28 13.52
N VAL A 17 -32.17 -17.41 12.96
CA VAL A 17 -33.42 -17.07 13.63
C VAL A 17 -34.35 -18.26 13.57
N GLU A 18 -34.97 -18.58 14.71
CA GLU A 18 -36.01 -19.59 14.85
C GLU A 18 -37.23 -18.94 15.51
N ALA A 19 -38.42 -19.36 15.09
CA ALA A 19 -39.68 -18.83 15.62
C ALA A 19 -40.08 -19.55 16.91
N SER A 20 -40.65 -18.79 17.85
CA SER A 20 -41.33 -19.33 19.04
C SER A 20 -42.77 -18.83 19.09
N GLN A 21 -43.70 -19.69 19.50
CA GLN A 21 -45.10 -19.30 19.72
C GLN A 21 -45.38 -18.87 21.17
N ASN A 22 -44.54 -19.30 22.12
CA ASN A 22 -44.76 -19.11 23.56
C ASN A 22 -43.63 -18.32 24.24
N GLY A 23 -42.60 -17.91 23.49
CA GLY A 23 -41.44 -17.19 24.00
C GLY A 23 -40.49 -18.03 24.87
N SER A 24 -40.72 -19.34 25.01
CA SER A 24 -39.93 -20.23 25.88
C SER A 24 -39.28 -21.39 25.13
N THR A 25 -39.87 -21.84 24.02
CA THR A 25 -39.36 -22.96 23.22
C THR A 25 -39.46 -22.65 21.74
N VAL A 26 -38.51 -23.13 20.94
CA VAL A 26 -38.62 -23.08 19.48
C VAL A 26 -39.89 -23.83 19.03
N ALA A 27 -40.64 -23.25 18.10
CA ALA A 27 -41.86 -23.85 17.58
C ALA A 27 -41.50 -25.13 16.81
N VAL A 28 -42.31 -26.19 16.97
CA VAL A 28 -42.06 -27.52 16.36
C VAL A 28 -41.94 -27.46 14.83
N GLN A 29 -42.65 -26.52 14.19
CA GLN A 29 -42.61 -26.30 12.74
C GLN A 29 -41.57 -25.25 12.31
N SER A 30 -40.79 -24.69 13.24
CA SER A 30 -39.78 -23.70 12.91
C SER A 30 -38.61 -24.37 12.20
N GLY A 31 -38.22 -23.81 11.04
CA GLY A 31 -36.90 -24.03 10.45
C GLY A 31 -35.93 -22.93 10.87
N LYS A 32 -34.63 -23.20 10.72
CA LYS A 32 -33.59 -22.20 10.88
C LYS A 32 -33.61 -21.25 9.68
N ALA A 33 -33.84 -19.96 9.91
CA ALA A 33 -33.66 -18.92 8.90
C ALA A 33 -32.30 -18.25 9.10
N THR A 34 -31.39 -18.40 8.13
CA THR A 34 -30.06 -17.81 8.17
C THR A 34 -30.06 -16.45 7.47
N SER A 35 -29.55 -15.43 8.14
CA SER A 35 -29.21 -14.14 7.53
C SER A 35 -27.70 -14.00 7.42
N THR A 36 -27.22 -13.55 6.26
CA THR A 36 -25.80 -13.33 5.99
C THR A 36 -25.49 -11.84 5.93
N ILE A 37 -24.31 -11.46 6.44
CA ILE A 37 -23.79 -10.10 6.41
C ILE A 37 -22.49 -10.12 5.62
N ASN A 38 -22.51 -9.51 4.45
CA ASN A 38 -21.32 -9.39 3.61
C ASN A 38 -20.40 -8.29 4.14
N VAL A 39 -19.11 -8.59 4.21
CA VAL A 39 -18.06 -7.62 4.51
C VAL A 39 -17.17 -7.53 3.29
N THR A 40 -16.95 -6.32 2.78
CA THR A 40 -16.07 -6.07 1.64
C THR A 40 -14.76 -5.49 2.15
N PRO A 41 -13.61 -6.16 1.96
CA PRO A 41 -12.31 -5.60 2.30
C PRO A 41 -12.03 -4.31 1.52
N VAL A 42 -11.36 -3.36 2.16
CA VAL A 42 -10.95 -2.08 1.57
C VAL A 42 -9.46 -1.92 1.83
N GLY A 43 -8.74 -1.45 0.81
CA GLY A 43 -7.29 -1.31 0.90
C GLY A 43 -6.86 -0.30 1.97
N ASP A 44 -5.92 -0.72 2.81
CA ASP A 44 -5.26 0.09 3.82
C ASP A 44 -4.01 0.79 3.28
N THR A 45 -3.45 1.69 4.10
CA THR A 45 -2.24 2.43 3.74
C THR A 45 -1.04 1.47 3.61
N PRO A 46 -0.34 1.43 2.47
CA PRO A 46 0.79 0.52 2.28
C PRO A 46 2.05 1.01 3.00
N PRO A 47 2.92 0.12 3.51
CA PRO A 47 4.24 0.52 4.00
C PRO A 47 5.22 0.75 2.84
N VAL A 48 6.04 1.80 2.96
CA VAL A 48 7.19 2.05 2.07
C VAL A 48 8.39 2.53 2.89
N ALA A 49 9.58 2.06 2.54
CA ALA A 49 10.80 2.38 3.28
C ALA A 49 11.44 3.69 2.82
N ASN A 50 12.08 4.41 3.75
CA ASN A 50 13.00 5.47 3.40
C ASN A 50 14.32 4.88 2.88
N ILE A 51 14.97 5.59 1.94
CA ILE A 51 16.17 5.12 1.24
C ILE A 51 17.26 6.19 1.32
N THR A 52 18.51 5.74 1.36
CA THR A 52 19.69 6.59 1.14
C THR A 52 20.36 6.20 -0.17
N THR A 53 20.77 7.19 -0.95
CA THR A 53 21.51 6.99 -2.20
C THR A 53 22.53 8.10 -2.39
N ASP A 54 23.58 7.81 -3.14
CA ASP A 54 24.47 8.86 -3.62
C ASP A 54 23.77 9.71 -4.69
N GLU A 55 24.17 10.97 -4.80
CA GLU A 55 23.77 11.85 -5.89
C GLU A 55 24.15 11.24 -7.25
N ASP A 56 23.43 11.64 -8.29
CA ASP A 56 23.62 11.17 -9.67
C ASP A 56 23.56 9.64 -9.86
N THR A 57 23.09 8.92 -8.85
CA THR A 57 23.08 7.45 -8.81
C THR A 57 21.65 6.93 -8.78
N LEU A 58 21.33 6.04 -9.72
CA LEU A 58 20.06 5.33 -9.73
C LEU A 58 20.03 4.31 -8.58
N THR A 59 19.03 4.39 -7.70
CA THR A 59 18.93 3.51 -6.53
C THR A 59 18.81 2.04 -6.89
N GLY A 60 19.02 1.16 -5.92
CA GLY A 60 18.48 -0.21 -5.95
C GLY A 60 16.95 -0.22 -6.05
N ALA A 61 16.38 -1.42 -6.14
CA ALA A 61 14.93 -1.62 -6.14
C ALA A 61 14.31 -1.26 -4.78
N ILE A 62 13.30 -0.39 -4.81
CA ILE A 62 12.48 0.00 -3.66
C ILE A 62 11.16 -0.77 -3.78
N VAL A 63 10.99 -1.78 -2.92
CA VAL A 63 9.78 -2.63 -2.91
C VAL A 63 8.69 -1.97 -2.08
N ILE A 64 7.47 -1.98 -2.61
CA ILE A 64 6.27 -1.52 -1.91
C ILE A 64 5.40 -2.73 -1.63
N ASN A 65 5.11 -2.98 -0.36
CA ASN A 65 4.24 -4.07 0.05
C ASN A 65 2.81 -3.58 0.23
N ARG A 66 1.87 -4.53 0.26
CA ARG A 66 0.54 -4.29 0.82
C ARG A 66 0.65 -4.01 2.33
N ASN A 67 -0.38 -3.40 2.90
CA ASN A 67 -0.52 -3.44 4.35
C ASN A 67 -0.58 -4.91 4.83
N ALA A 68 -0.16 -5.18 6.07
CA ALA A 68 -0.21 -6.53 6.63
C ALA A 68 -1.65 -7.05 6.79
N ASP A 69 -2.62 -6.13 6.89
CA ASP A 69 -4.05 -6.43 6.98
C ASP A 69 -4.74 -6.58 5.61
N ASP A 70 -4.03 -6.27 4.51
CA ASP A 70 -4.56 -6.32 3.14
C ASP A 70 -4.25 -7.65 2.43
N GLY A 71 -5.27 -8.18 1.76
CA GLY A 71 -5.19 -9.35 0.89
C GLY A 71 -5.11 -9.02 -0.60
N ALA A 72 -5.66 -9.91 -1.42
CA ALA A 72 -5.63 -9.80 -2.89
C ALA A 72 -6.51 -8.66 -3.46
N GLU A 73 -7.37 -8.07 -2.64
CA GLU A 73 -8.21 -6.92 -2.98
C GLU A 73 -7.38 -5.69 -3.37
N VAL A 74 -6.18 -5.51 -2.80
CA VAL A 74 -5.26 -4.44 -3.19
C VAL A 74 -4.48 -4.90 -4.41
N THR A 75 -4.89 -4.46 -5.58
CA THR A 75 -4.31 -4.88 -6.86
C THR A 75 -3.30 -3.87 -7.40
N HIS A 76 -3.44 -2.60 -7.01
CA HIS A 76 -2.64 -1.48 -7.52
C HIS A 76 -2.18 -0.53 -6.42
N PHE A 77 -1.21 0.31 -6.77
CA PHE A 77 -0.63 1.33 -5.92
C PHE A 77 -0.50 2.61 -6.72
N ARG A 78 -1.11 3.69 -6.22
CA ARG A 78 -0.96 5.01 -6.81
C ARG A 78 0.33 5.64 -6.32
N ILE A 79 1.15 6.09 -7.25
CA ILE A 79 2.35 6.86 -6.94
C ILE A 79 2.05 8.34 -7.11
N SER A 80 2.44 9.17 -6.14
CA SER A 80 2.30 10.62 -6.24
C SER A 80 3.40 11.36 -5.48
N GLY A 81 3.33 12.68 -5.40
CA GLY A 81 4.27 13.49 -4.62
C GLY A 81 5.74 13.33 -5.01
N ILE A 82 6.08 12.92 -6.23
CA ILE A 82 7.48 12.73 -6.66
C ILE A 82 8.20 14.08 -6.69
N THR A 83 9.26 14.23 -5.90
CA THR A 83 10.14 15.41 -5.85
C THR A 83 11.60 15.02 -5.69
N GLY A 84 12.53 15.94 -5.99
CA GLY A 84 13.97 15.74 -5.81
C GLY A 84 14.61 14.72 -6.76
N GLY A 85 13.91 14.30 -7.82
CA GLY A 85 14.41 13.34 -8.79
C GLY A 85 13.31 12.76 -9.68
N THR A 86 13.63 11.66 -10.38
CA THR A 86 12.71 10.91 -11.24
C THR A 86 12.56 9.49 -10.71
N LEU A 87 11.33 8.97 -10.67
CA LEU A 87 11.04 7.59 -10.33
C LEU A 87 10.89 6.75 -11.61
N PHE A 88 11.39 5.52 -11.58
CA PHE A 88 11.38 4.57 -12.69
C PHE A 88 10.82 3.22 -12.24
N LYS A 89 10.28 2.45 -13.19
CA LYS A 89 9.98 1.03 -12.98
C LYS A 89 11.28 0.25 -12.72
N SER A 90 11.16 -1.03 -12.38
CA SER A 90 12.28 -1.93 -12.05
C SER A 90 13.39 -1.96 -13.12
N ASN A 91 13.04 -1.72 -14.39
CA ASN A 91 14.00 -1.64 -15.48
C ASN A 91 14.95 -0.41 -15.43
N GLY A 92 14.66 0.59 -14.58
CA GLY A 92 15.46 1.80 -14.42
C GLY A 92 15.41 2.77 -15.61
N ILE A 93 14.48 2.59 -16.54
CA ILE A 93 14.39 3.39 -17.78
C ILE A 93 12.98 3.93 -17.99
N THR A 94 11.93 3.15 -17.70
CA THR A 94 10.55 3.59 -17.87
C THR A 94 10.14 4.49 -16.71
N PRO A 95 9.86 5.79 -16.94
CA PRO A 95 9.50 6.70 -15.86
C PRO A 95 8.12 6.37 -15.29
N ILE A 96 7.94 6.71 -14.02
CA ILE A 96 6.67 6.70 -13.28
C ILE A 96 6.35 8.16 -12.95
N ASN A 97 5.12 8.58 -13.24
CA ASN A 97 4.65 9.93 -13.04
C ASN A 97 3.67 10.02 -11.87
N ASN A 98 3.46 11.24 -11.40
CA ASN A 98 2.43 11.51 -10.38
C ASN A 98 1.05 11.15 -10.90
N GLY A 99 0.35 10.28 -10.16
CA GLY A 99 -0.98 9.78 -10.50
C GLY A 99 -0.98 8.42 -11.18
N ASP A 100 0.19 7.88 -11.56
CA ASP A 100 0.27 6.55 -12.15
C ASP A 100 -0.14 5.48 -11.12
N PHE A 101 -0.93 4.50 -11.59
CA PHE A 101 -1.26 3.29 -10.84
C PHE A 101 -0.40 2.13 -11.35
N LEU A 102 0.32 1.49 -10.43
CA LEU A 102 1.17 0.34 -10.71
C LEU A 102 0.54 -0.93 -10.13
N LEU A 103 0.62 -2.03 -10.87
CA LEU A 103 0.18 -3.34 -10.38
C LEU A 103 1.05 -3.80 -9.21
N PHE A 104 0.47 -4.62 -8.33
CA PHE A 104 1.21 -5.23 -7.22
C PHE A 104 2.49 -5.95 -7.71
N ALA A 105 2.43 -6.67 -8.83
CA ALA A 105 3.60 -7.34 -9.39
C ALA A 105 4.70 -6.37 -9.86
N GLU A 106 4.34 -5.18 -10.34
CA GLU A 106 5.31 -4.16 -10.77
C GLU A 106 6.02 -3.56 -9.56
N VAL A 107 5.28 -3.21 -8.50
CA VAL A 107 5.90 -2.66 -7.30
C VAL A 107 6.67 -3.70 -6.47
N GLN A 108 6.31 -4.98 -6.58
CA GLN A 108 7.10 -6.10 -6.03
C GLN A 108 8.40 -6.35 -6.80
N SER A 109 8.43 -6.02 -8.10
CA SER A 109 9.69 -5.98 -8.86
C SER A 109 10.57 -4.78 -8.46
N GLY A 110 9.97 -3.81 -7.76
CA GLY A 110 10.59 -2.61 -7.23
C GLY A 110 10.56 -1.42 -8.18
N VAL A 111 10.42 -0.23 -7.61
CA VAL A 111 10.66 1.05 -8.30
C VAL A 111 12.09 1.53 -8.03
N ARG A 112 12.63 2.42 -8.85
CA ARG A 112 13.98 2.94 -8.71
C ARG A 112 13.96 4.45 -8.81
N PHE A 113 14.75 5.13 -8.01
CA PHE A 113 14.79 6.59 -7.98
C PHE A 113 16.14 7.09 -8.47
N LEU A 114 16.14 8.15 -9.29
CA LEU A 114 17.33 8.88 -9.68
C LEU A 114 17.21 10.30 -9.14
N PRO A 115 18.08 10.73 -8.21
CA PRO A 115 18.10 12.11 -7.74
C PRO A 115 18.24 13.13 -8.88
N THR A 116 17.77 14.35 -8.63
CA THR A 116 18.08 15.49 -9.51
C THR A 116 19.59 15.63 -9.65
N ALA A 117 20.05 15.87 -10.88
CA ALA A 117 21.48 15.90 -11.16
C ALA A 117 22.22 16.98 -10.34
N ASN A 118 23.37 16.63 -9.77
CA ASN A 118 24.23 17.50 -8.94
C ASN A 118 23.47 18.15 -7.76
N SER A 119 22.55 17.43 -7.13
CA SER A 119 21.77 17.90 -5.99
C SER A 119 21.76 16.89 -4.85
N ASN A 120 22.13 17.36 -3.66
CA ASN A 120 22.01 16.61 -2.41
C ASN A 120 20.70 16.90 -1.63
N VAL A 121 19.78 17.66 -2.23
CA VAL A 121 18.45 17.88 -1.66
C VAL A 121 17.68 16.56 -1.66
N ALA A 122 17.11 16.20 -0.50
CA ALA A 122 16.31 14.99 -0.37
C ALA A 122 15.10 15.01 -1.32
N GLY A 123 14.83 13.87 -1.94
CA GLY A 123 13.62 13.62 -2.71
C GLY A 123 12.57 12.87 -1.88
N HIS A 124 11.36 12.76 -2.41
CA HIS A 124 10.37 11.85 -1.87
C HIS A 124 9.36 11.40 -2.93
N PHE A 125 8.60 10.36 -2.62
CA PHE A 125 7.36 10.00 -3.31
C PHE A 125 6.36 9.42 -2.30
N ASP A 126 5.07 9.56 -2.61
CA ASP A 126 3.96 9.03 -1.83
C ASP A 126 3.38 7.78 -2.52
N VAL A 127 2.88 6.87 -1.70
CA VAL A 127 2.19 5.65 -2.13
C VAL A 127 0.85 5.55 -1.42
N GLU A 128 -0.19 5.23 -2.19
CA GLU A 128 -1.54 4.93 -1.70
C GLU A 128 -2.01 3.60 -2.32
N SER A 129 -2.75 2.77 -1.59
CA SER A 129 -3.28 1.51 -2.13
C SER A 129 -4.53 1.76 -2.99
N SER A 130 -4.80 0.82 -3.89
CA SER A 130 -5.94 0.85 -4.81
C SER A 130 -6.42 -0.56 -5.12
N GLN A 131 -7.75 -0.70 -5.20
CA GLN A 131 -8.40 -1.97 -5.52
C GLN A 131 -8.66 -2.14 -7.03
N ASP A 132 -8.70 -1.03 -7.77
CA ASP A 132 -9.17 -0.98 -9.16
C ASP A 132 -8.15 -0.38 -10.15
N GLY A 133 -7.04 0.18 -9.66
CA GLY A 133 -6.04 0.85 -10.50
C GLY A 133 -6.52 2.19 -11.09
N SER A 134 -7.60 2.75 -10.56
CA SER A 134 -8.19 4.01 -11.03
C SER A 134 -8.48 4.99 -9.91
N THR A 135 -8.79 4.48 -8.71
CA THR A 135 -9.11 5.28 -7.53
C THR A 135 -8.30 4.82 -6.32
N VAL A 136 -7.99 5.76 -5.43
CA VAL A 136 -7.36 5.45 -4.14
C VAL A 136 -8.38 4.73 -3.26
N ALA A 137 -7.95 3.64 -2.61
CA ALA A 137 -8.80 2.92 -1.67
C ALA A 137 -9.26 3.83 -0.54
N ALA A 138 -10.51 3.69 -0.10
CA ALA A 138 -11.12 4.63 0.84
C ALA A 138 -10.43 4.68 2.22
N GLN A 139 -9.68 3.64 2.58
CA GLN A 139 -8.92 3.54 3.84
C GLN A 139 -7.42 3.77 3.66
N SER A 140 -6.96 4.04 2.44
CA SER A 140 -5.57 4.40 2.19
C SER A 140 -5.34 5.88 2.44
N GLY A 141 -4.47 6.18 3.40
CA GLY A 141 -3.72 7.43 3.44
C GLY A 141 -2.46 7.35 2.57
N LYS A 142 -1.67 8.42 2.64
CA LYS A 142 -0.36 8.52 1.97
C LYS A 142 0.73 7.96 2.85
N ALA A 143 1.49 7.01 2.33
CA ALA A 143 2.78 6.63 2.89
C ALA A 143 3.90 7.29 2.09
N THR A 144 4.76 8.06 2.75
CA THR A 144 5.85 8.80 2.10
C THR A 144 7.17 8.05 2.24
N SER A 145 7.82 7.79 1.11
CA SER A 145 9.21 7.35 1.03
C SER A 145 10.10 8.58 0.90
N THR A 146 10.90 8.89 1.91
CA THR A 146 11.95 9.92 1.83
C THR A 146 13.22 9.32 1.27
N ILE A 147 13.83 10.01 0.31
CA ILE A 147 15.10 9.65 -0.33
C ILE A 147 16.16 10.64 0.13
N THR A 148 17.00 10.21 1.07
CA THR A 148 18.17 10.98 1.49
C THR A 148 19.26 10.86 0.44
N VAL A 149 19.75 12.00 -0.05
CA VAL A 149 20.80 12.04 -1.07
C VAL A 149 22.12 12.44 -0.42
N THR A 150 23.15 11.61 -0.57
CA THR A 150 24.51 11.87 -0.11
C THR A 150 25.38 12.35 -1.25
N ASP A 151 26.28 13.29 -0.97
CA ASP A 151 27.27 13.76 -1.93
C ASP A 151 28.25 12.62 -2.25
N ALA A 152 28.38 12.27 -3.54
CA ALA A 152 29.22 11.17 -3.99
C ALA A 152 30.72 11.48 -3.80
N ASP A 153 31.09 12.76 -3.85
CA ASP A 153 32.46 13.24 -3.70
C ASP A 153 32.88 13.31 -2.23
N GLN A 154 31.95 13.55 -1.29
CA GLN A 154 32.26 13.48 0.15
C GLN A 154 32.68 12.07 0.61
N GLN A 155 32.12 11.01 0.03
CA GLN A 155 32.51 9.64 0.39
C GLN A 155 33.94 9.29 -0.08
N ARG A 156 34.42 9.90 -1.18
CA ARG A 156 35.78 9.68 -1.70
C ARG A 156 36.86 10.43 -0.93
N GLN A 157 36.53 11.58 -0.33
CA GLN A 157 37.49 12.38 0.44
C GLN A 157 37.80 11.77 1.82
N LEU A 158 36.91 10.95 2.38
CA LEU A 158 37.16 10.24 3.64
C LEU A 158 38.23 9.13 3.54
N HIS A 159 38.50 8.60 2.33
CA HIS A 159 39.52 7.56 2.13
C HIS A 159 40.94 8.07 1.85
N HIS A 160 41.13 9.39 1.66
CA HIS A 160 42.43 9.98 1.31
C HIS A 160 43.11 10.75 2.45
N SER A 161 42.49 10.80 3.64
CA SER A 161 43.14 11.31 4.87
C SER A 161 43.51 10.15 5.80
N ARG A 162 44.64 9.49 5.53
CA ARG A 162 45.40 8.71 6.51
C ARG A 162 46.89 8.91 6.27
#